data_AF-A0A937TQ76-F1
#
_entry.id   AF-A0A937TQ76-F1
#
_cell.length_a   1.000
_cell.length_b   1.000
_cell.length_c   1.000
_cell.angle_alpha   90.00
_cell.angle_beta   90.00
_cell.angle_gamma   90.00
#
_symmetry.space_group_name_H-M   'P 1'
#
loop_
_entity.id
_entity.type
_entity.pdbx_description
1 polymer ?
#
loop_
_entity_poly.entity_id
_entity_poly.type
_entity_poly.pdbx_seq_one_letter_code
_entity_poly.pdbx_strand_id
1 'polypeptide(L)' 'MKTRIKEYRIRRSLTQERLAEMVGVRRETIIFLEQGKYNPSLRLAHNVARVLQATLEELFIFEDKKLAED' A
#
# COMPACT_ATOMS: atom_id res chain seq x y z
N MET A 1 -9.34 5.38 -0.18
CA MET A 1 -8.63 4.24 -0.79
C MET A 1 -8.54 3.14 0.25
N LYS A 2 -9.02 1.94 -0.05
CA LYS A 2 -8.75 0.76 0.79
C LYS A 2 -7.43 0.15 0.35
N THR A 3 -6.67 -0.45 1.27
CA THR A 3 -5.41 -1.12 0.91
C THR A 3 -5.36 -2.54 1.47
N ARG A 4 -4.65 -3.42 0.76
CA ARG A 4 -4.36 -4.80 1.19
C ARG A 4 -2.91 -4.98 1.64
N ILE A 5 -2.19 -3.88 1.83
CA ILE A 5 -0.76 -3.87 2.19
C ILE A 5 -0.50 -4.70 3.46
N LYS A 6 -1.34 -4.55 4.49
CA LYS A 6 -1.20 -5.31 5.74
C LYS A 6 -1.30 -6.83 5.51
N GLU A 7 -2.26 -7.25 4.68
CA GLU A 7 -2.49 -8.66 4.36
C GLU A 7 -1.26 -9.26 3.66
N TYR A 8 -0.78 -8.60 2.61
CA TYR A 8 0.41 -9.05 1.86
C TYR A 8 1.68 -9.01 2.70
N ARG A 9 1.83 -8.01 3.56
CA ARG A 9 2.95 -7.91 4.49
C ARG A 9 2.98 -9.11 5.45
N ILE A 10 1.83 -9.48 6.02
CA ILE A 10 1.73 -10.62 6.94
C ILE A 10 1.98 -11.95 6.20
N ARG A 11 1.47 -12.12 4.97
CA ARG A 11 1.76 -13.30 4.13
C ARG A 11 3.26 -13.49 3.86
N ARG A 12 4.03 -12.40 3.91
CA ARG A 12 5.49 -12.37 3.76
C ARG A 12 6.26 -12.45 5.08
N SER A 13 5.56 -12.59 6.21
CA SER A 13 6.15 -12.58 7.57
C SER A 13 6.95 -11.31 7.87
N LEU A 14 6.56 -10.17 7.30
CA LEU A 14 7.24 -8.89 7.49
C LEU A 14 6.59 -8.08 8.62
N THR A 15 7.39 -7.43 9.45
CA THR A 15 6.92 -6.35 10.34
C THR A 15 6.75 -5.05 9.56
N GLN A 16 6.01 -4.08 10.11
CA GLN A 16 5.90 -2.75 9.49
C GLN A 16 7.26 -2.07 9.37
N GLU A 17 8.12 -2.21 10.39
CA GLU A 17 9.50 -1.70 10.38
C GLU A 17 10.29 -2.32 9.22
N ARG A 18 10.23 -3.66 9.08
CA ARG A 18 10.99 -4.35 8.03
C ARG A 18 10.53 -3.97 6.63
N LEU A 19 9.23 -3.80 6.42
CA LEU A 19 8.71 -3.30 5.15
C LEU A 19 9.19 -1.87 4.88
N ALA A 20 9.22 -1.01 5.90
CA ALA A 20 9.67 0.37 5.78
C ALA A 20 11.15 0.45 5.38
N GLU A 21 12.02 -0.34 6.02
CA GLU A 21 13.43 -0.48 5.68
C GLU A 21 13.64 -0.92 4.22
N MET A 22 12.92 -1.96 3.79
CA MET A 22 13.02 -2.51 2.43
C MET A 22 12.52 -1.54 1.36
N VAL A 23 11.56 -0.68 1.70
CA VAL A 23 11.00 0.34 0.79
C VAL A 23 11.82 1.64 0.82
N GLY A 24 12.59 1.88 1.90
CA GLY A 24 13.36 3.10 2.11
C GLY A 24 12.52 4.27 2.64
N VAL A 25 11.57 4.00 3.55
CA VAL A 25 10.70 4.99 4.18
C VAL A 25 10.65 4.82 5.69
N ARG A 26 10.01 5.76 6.39
CA ARG A 26 9.76 5.65 7.83
C ARG A 26 8.66 4.63 8.12
N ARG A 27 8.68 3.99 9.28
CA ARG A 27 7.62 3.04 9.69
C ARG A 27 6.23 3.68 9.66
N GLU A 28 6.11 4.95 10.06
CA GLU A 28 4.85 5.70 10.05
C GLU A 28 4.25 5.79 8.64
N THR A 29 5.08 5.86 7.61
CA THR A 29 4.65 5.82 6.21
C THR A 29 3.90 4.52 5.90
N ILE A 30 4.44 3.38 6.33
CA ILE A 30 3.77 2.07 6.17
C ILE A 30 2.47 2.02 6.97
N ILE A 31 2.46 2.53 8.21
CA ILE A 31 1.24 2.60 9.04
C ILE A 31 0.14 3.37 8.31
N PHE A 32 0.44 4.55 7.78
CA PHE A 32 -0.55 5.37 7.09
C PHE A 32 -1.01 4.74 5.77
N LEU A 33 -0.14 4.03 5.06
CA LEU A 33 -0.51 3.27 3.86
C LEU A 33 -1.45 2.10 4.18
N GLU A 34 -1.17 1.34 5.22
CA GLU A 34 -2.06 0.25 5.68
C GLU A 34 -3.43 0.76 6.14
N GLN A 35 -3.46 1.97 6.69
CA GLN A 35 -4.70 2.63 7.11
C GLN A 35 -5.41 3.37 5.96
N GLY A 36 -4.83 3.41 4.76
CA GLY A 36 -5.37 4.15 3.62
C GLY A 36 -5.47 5.66 3.86
N LYS A 37 -4.66 6.21 4.77
CA LYS A 37 -4.76 7.60 5.26
C LYS A 37 -4.20 8.66 4.32
N TYR A 38 -3.47 8.27 3.29
CA TYR A 38 -3.00 9.21 2.26
C TYR A 38 -2.81 8.52 0.91
N ASN A 39 -2.74 9.34 -0.13
CA ASN A 39 -2.45 8.89 -1.48
C ASN A 39 -0.93 8.90 -1.72
N PRO A 40 -0.25 7.74 -1.85
CA PRO A 40 1.18 7.70 -2.13
C PRO A 40 1.52 8.27 -3.50
N SER A 41 2.78 8.67 -3.68
CA SER A 41 3.33 8.86 -5.03
C SER A 41 3.39 7.51 -5.76
N LEU A 42 3.31 7.55 -7.09
CA LEU A 42 3.42 6.34 -7.92
C LEU A 42 4.70 5.55 -7.62
N ARG A 43 5.83 6.25 -7.41
CA ARG A 43 7.11 5.64 -7.05
C ARG A 43 7.03 4.86 -5.73
N LEU A 44 6.39 5.43 -4.71
CA LEU A 44 6.23 4.75 -3.42
C LEU A 44 5.31 3.54 -3.54
N ALA A 45 4.17 3.70 -4.22
CA ALA A 45 3.22 2.62 -4.46
C ALA A 45 3.90 1.44 -5.18
N HIS A 46 4.65 1.73 -6.25
CA HIS A 46 5.42 0.75 -7.01
C HIS A 46 6.50 0.04 -6.16
N ASN A 47 7.21 0.77 -5.31
CA ASN A 47 8.24 0.18 -4.44
C ASN A 47 7.64 -0.79 -3.42
N VAL A 48 6.51 -0.42 -2.81
CA VAL A 48 5.76 -1.29 -1.89
C VAL A 48 5.28 -2.54 -2.61
N ALA A 49 4.68 -2.38 -3.79
CA ALA A 49 4.19 -3.47 -4.64
C ALA A 49 5.29 -4.50 -4.97
N ARG A 50 6.47 -4.01 -5.36
CA ARG A 50 7.64 -4.85 -5.65
C ARG A 50 8.13 -5.63 -4.42
N VAL A 51 8.25 -5.00 -3.25
CA VAL A 51 8.65 -5.69 -2.01
C VAL A 51 7.61 -6.74 -1.60
N LEU A 52 6.33 -6.42 -1.77
CA LEU A 52 5.21 -7.30 -1.49
C LEU A 52 4.88 -8.25 -2.65
N GLN A 53 5.72 -8.32 -3.69
CA GLN A 53 5.53 -9.07 -4.95
C GLN A 53 4.03 -9.21 -5.29
N ALA A 54 3.40 -8.05 -5.41
CA ALA A 54 2.01 -7.87 -5.74
C ALA A 54 1.92 -6.74 -6.76
N THR A 55 0.82 -6.69 -7.49
CA THR A 55 0.48 -5.59 -8.39
C THR A 55 -0.07 -4.39 -7.62
N LEU A 56 -0.16 -3.23 -8.28
CA LEU A 56 -0.76 -2.04 -7.65
C LEU A 56 -2.25 -2.26 -7.42
N GLU A 57 -2.93 -2.90 -8.36
CA GLU A 57 -4.36 -3.21 -8.36
C GLU A 57 -4.72 -4.17 -7.22
N GLU A 58 -3.83 -5.12 -6.90
CA GLU A 58 -4.01 -6.01 -5.76
C GLU A 58 -3.84 -5.30 -4.41
N LEU A 59 -2.99 -4.28 -4.33
CA LEU A 59 -2.66 -3.60 -3.09
C LEU A 59 -3.53 -2.38 -2.79
N PHE A 60 -3.97 -1.66 -3.82
CA PHE A 60 -4.67 -0.39 -3.71
C PHE A 60 -6.05 -0.50 -4.36
N ILE A 61 -7.08 -0.55 -3.53
CA ILE A 61 -8.47 -0.65 -3.95
C ILE A 61 -9.05 0.76 -3.99
N PHE A 62 -9.24 1.25 -5.20
CA PHE A 62 -9.98 2.47 -5.48
C PHE A 62 -11.46 2.10 -5.59
N GLU A 63 -12.26 2.64 -4.68
CA GLU A 63 -13.70 2.63 -4.88
C GLU A 63 -13.96 3.69 -5.95
N ASP A 64 -14.26 3.24 -7.17
CA ASP A 64 -14.78 4.13 -8.19
C ASP A 64 -16.04 4.75 -7.59
N LYS A 65 -15.96 6.04 -7.21
CA LYS A 65 -17.16 6.85 -7.19
C LYS A 65 -17.68 6.71 -8.61
N LYS A 66 -18.75 5.93 -8.80
CA LYS A 66 -19.56 5.96 -10.02
C LYS A 66 -19.55 7.42 -10.45
N LEU A 67 -19.04 7.67 -11.66
CA LEU A 67 -19.40 8.88 -12.38
C LEU A 67 -20.93 8.86 -12.32
N ALA A 68 -21.48 9.66 -11.42
CA ALA A 68 -22.92 9.83 -11.34
C ALA A 68 -23.23 10.44 -12.71
N GLU A 69 -23.77 9.62 -13.59
CA GLU A 69 -24.45 10.08 -14.78
C GLU A 69 -25.59 10.97 -14.25
N ASP A 70 -25.45 12.28 -14.46
CA ASP A 70 -26.56 13.23 -14.36
C ASP A 70 -27.61 12.91 -15.43
#